data_AF-A0A9Q0PVR7-F1
#
_entry.id   AF-A0A9Q0PVR7-F1
#
_cell.length_a   1.000
_cell.length_b   1.000
_cell.length_c   1.000
_cell.angle_alpha   90.00
_cell.angle_beta   90.00
_cell.angle_gamma   90.00
#
_symmetry.space_group_name_H-M   'P 1'
#
loop_
_entity.id
_entity.type
_entity.pdbx_description
1 polymer ?
#
loop_
_entity_poly.entity_id
_entity_poly.type
_entity_poly.pdbx_seq_one_letter_code
_entity_poly.pdbx_strand_id
1 'polypeptide(L)'
;MEENLLSSVHSTVFKESETLDGKCIKIEGYDFNQGVNYSKLLKSMLSTGFQASNLGDAIQVVNNMLGWRLADEEITEDCSDEERELAYRESVRCKLFLGFTSNLVSSGVRDTIRYLVQHHMVDVLVTTAGGIEEDLIKCLAPTYKGDFSLPGAQLRSKGLNRIGNLLVPNDNYCKFEDWIIPIFDQMLKEQIEENFTWTPSKLIARLGKEINNESSYLYWAYKNDIPVFCPGLTDGSLGGHAILSFLPQPWSNC
;
A
#
# COMPACT_ATOMS: atom_id res chain seq x y z
N MET A 1 37.65 -47.80 -22.70
CA MET A 1 36.74 -47.27 -21.66
C MET A 1 36.85 -45.76 -21.56
N GLU A 2 38.06 -45.20 -21.46
CA GLU A 2 38.27 -43.74 -21.41
C GLU A 2 37.80 -42.99 -22.67
N GLU A 3 38.03 -43.49 -23.88
CA GLU A 3 37.55 -42.83 -25.12
C GLU A 3 36.01 -42.73 -25.19
N ASN A 4 35.30 -43.74 -24.68
CA ASN A 4 33.83 -43.74 -24.60
C ASN A 4 33.31 -42.78 -23.51
N LEU A 5 34.09 -42.56 -22.46
CA LEU A 5 33.78 -41.57 -21.44
C LEU A 5 34.00 -40.15 -21.99
N LEU A 6 35.11 -39.92 -22.71
CA LEU A 6 35.42 -38.61 -23.30
C LEU A 6 34.38 -38.21 -24.35
N SER A 7 33.96 -39.14 -25.22
CA SER A 7 32.93 -38.89 -26.23
C SER A 7 31.56 -38.62 -25.61
N SER A 8 31.23 -39.29 -24.51
CA SER A 8 30.00 -39.07 -23.74
C SER A 8 29.98 -37.72 -23.01
N VAL A 9 31.10 -37.32 -22.39
CA VAL A 9 31.23 -35.99 -21.79
C VAL A 9 31.13 -34.91 -22.87
N HIS A 10 31.76 -35.12 -24.02
CA HIS A 10 31.71 -34.17 -25.14
C HIS A 10 30.28 -34.00 -25.68
N SER A 11 29.56 -35.09 -25.92
CA SER A 11 28.17 -35.00 -26.42
C SER A 11 27.21 -34.40 -25.39
N THR A 12 27.47 -34.57 -24.10
CA THR A 12 26.67 -33.97 -23.01
C THR A 12 26.91 -32.46 -22.91
N VAL A 13 28.16 -32.01 -23.01
CA VAL A 13 28.52 -30.59 -22.87
C VAL A 13 28.22 -29.80 -24.14
N PHE A 14 28.45 -30.38 -25.32
CA PHE A 14 28.29 -29.70 -26.62
C PHE A 14 27.01 -30.10 -27.35
N LYS A 15 25.92 -30.28 -26.60
CA LYS A 15 24.61 -30.52 -27.19
C LYS A 15 24.18 -29.29 -28.00
N GLU A 16 23.69 -29.52 -29.22
CA GLU A 16 23.16 -28.45 -30.06
C GLU A 16 21.93 -27.80 -29.41
N SER A 17 21.89 -26.47 -29.42
CA SER A 17 20.78 -25.67 -28.91
C SER A 17 19.83 -25.25 -30.03
N GLU A 18 18.55 -25.13 -29.71
CA GLU A 18 17.59 -24.46 -30.59
C GLU A 18 17.84 -22.95 -30.65
N THR A 19 17.34 -22.30 -31.71
CA THR A 19 17.37 -20.83 -31.80
C THR A 19 16.27 -20.18 -30.96
N LEU A 20 16.64 -19.08 -30.29
CA LEU A 20 15.77 -18.22 -29.48
C LEU A 20 15.42 -16.89 -30.18
N ASP A 21 15.94 -16.65 -31.39
CA ASP A 21 15.73 -15.40 -32.13
C ASP A 21 14.24 -15.18 -32.41
N GLY A 22 13.74 -14.00 -32.04
CA GLY A 22 12.33 -13.63 -32.17
C GLY A 22 11.37 -14.32 -31.20
N LYS A 23 11.85 -15.28 -30.39
CA LYS A 23 11.04 -15.97 -29.37
C LYS A 23 11.21 -15.37 -27.98
N CYS A 24 12.41 -14.89 -27.67
CA CYS A 24 12.74 -14.37 -26.35
C CYS A 24 13.29 -12.95 -26.45
N ILE A 25 13.00 -12.14 -25.42
CA ILE A 25 13.65 -10.83 -25.25
C ILE A 25 15.12 -11.09 -24.94
N LYS A 26 16.01 -10.44 -25.69
CA LYS A 26 17.45 -10.49 -25.43
C LYS A 26 17.77 -9.71 -24.15
N ILE A 27 18.65 -10.27 -23.32
CA ILE A 27 19.14 -9.58 -22.12
C ILE A 27 20.10 -8.46 -22.53
N GLU A 28 19.74 -7.24 -22.16
CA GLU A 28 20.49 -6.01 -22.43
C GLU A 28 20.17 -4.96 -21.36
N GLY A 29 21.21 -4.42 -20.74
CA GLY A 29 21.11 -3.34 -19.76
C GLY A 29 21.10 -1.95 -20.39
N TYR A 30 20.86 -0.92 -19.60
CA TYR A 30 20.94 0.47 -20.06
C TYR A 30 22.39 0.89 -20.36
N ASP A 31 22.65 1.41 -21.57
CA ASP A 31 23.95 1.95 -21.96
C ASP A 31 24.10 3.41 -21.53
N PHE A 32 24.92 3.64 -20.51
CA PHE A 32 25.21 4.98 -19.97
C PHE A 32 26.05 5.85 -20.91
N ASN A 33 26.65 5.31 -21.99
CA ASN A 33 27.26 6.15 -23.03
C ASN A 33 26.21 7.04 -23.73
N GLN A 34 24.91 6.70 -23.62
CA GLN A 34 23.79 7.51 -24.10
C GLN A 34 23.37 8.63 -23.12
N GLY A 35 24.12 8.83 -22.04
CA GLY A 35 23.82 9.79 -20.97
C GLY A 35 22.93 9.22 -19.86
N VAL A 36 22.42 10.10 -19.00
CA VAL A 36 21.53 9.71 -17.88
C VAL A 36 20.08 10.01 -18.24
N ASN A 37 19.32 8.98 -18.58
CA ASN A 37 17.87 9.07 -18.81
C ASN A 37 17.12 8.05 -17.96
N TYR A 38 16.50 8.51 -16.87
CA TYR A 38 15.78 7.65 -15.92
C TYR A 38 14.61 6.89 -16.54
N SER A 39 13.90 7.48 -17.51
CA SER A 39 12.78 6.80 -18.18
C SER A 39 13.29 5.61 -19.00
N LYS A 40 14.39 5.79 -19.75
CA LYS A 40 15.01 4.69 -20.51
C LYS A 40 15.66 3.65 -19.60
N LEU A 41 16.28 4.09 -18.50
CA LEU A 41 16.84 3.19 -17.48
C LEU A 41 15.77 2.31 -16.83
N LEU A 42 14.61 2.87 -16.46
CA LEU A 42 13.52 2.07 -15.92
C LEU A 42 12.90 1.14 -16.98
N LYS A 43 12.79 1.59 -18.23
CA LYS A 43 12.32 0.74 -19.34
C LYS A 43 13.24 -0.44 -19.60
N SER A 44 14.57 -0.27 -19.47
CA SER A 44 15.51 -1.38 -19.68
C SER A 44 15.44 -2.45 -18.59
N MET A 45 14.73 -2.22 -17.47
CA MET A 45 14.60 -3.21 -16.40
C MET A 45 13.97 -4.51 -16.92
N LEU A 46 13.04 -4.43 -17.88
CA LEU A 46 12.46 -5.58 -18.59
C LEU A 46 13.52 -6.53 -19.16
N SER A 47 14.56 -5.98 -19.79
CA SER A 47 15.65 -6.73 -20.42
C SER A 47 16.89 -6.88 -19.53
N THR A 48 16.85 -6.45 -18.26
CA THR A 48 18.03 -6.49 -17.37
C THR A 48 18.19 -7.85 -16.66
N GLY A 49 17.09 -8.55 -16.36
CA GLY A 49 17.08 -9.86 -15.71
C GLY A 49 16.83 -9.80 -14.19
N PHE A 50 16.53 -10.97 -13.61
CA PHE A 50 16.23 -11.14 -12.17
C PHE A 50 15.09 -10.22 -11.69
N GLN A 51 15.25 -9.57 -10.53
CA GLN A 51 14.22 -8.69 -9.97
C GLN A 51 13.99 -7.41 -10.80
N ALA A 52 14.95 -7.01 -11.64
CA ALA A 52 14.74 -5.89 -12.55
C ALA A 52 13.64 -6.23 -13.57
N SER A 53 13.68 -7.42 -14.16
CA SER A 53 12.62 -7.86 -15.08
C SER A 53 11.26 -7.92 -14.39
N ASN A 54 11.19 -8.46 -13.17
CA ASN A 54 9.95 -8.46 -12.39
C ASN A 54 9.40 -7.05 -12.15
N LEU A 55 10.25 -6.05 -11.90
CA LEU A 55 9.82 -4.65 -11.78
C LEU A 55 9.32 -4.10 -13.13
N GLY A 56 10.00 -4.41 -14.23
CA GLY A 56 9.57 -4.06 -15.57
C GLY A 56 8.19 -4.63 -15.90
N ASP A 57 7.97 -5.91 -15.62
CA ASP A 57 6.70 -6.60 -15.81
C ASP A 57 5.60 -5.98 -14.93
N ALA A 58 5.90 -5.69 -13.66
CA ALA A 58 4.96 -5.02 -12.75
C ALA A 58 4.52 -3.64 -13.28
N ILE A 59 5.44 -2.86 -13.85
CA ILE A 59 5.10 -1.56 -14.47
C ILE A 59 4.16 -1.77 -15.66
N GLN A 60 4.38 -2.78 -16.51
CA GLN A 60 3.49 -3.09 -17.62
C GLN A 60 2.10 -3.49 -17.13
N VAL A 61 2.03 -4.38 -16.13
CA VAL A 61 0.76 -4.83 -15.55
C VAL A 61 -0.04 -3.67 -14.97
N VAL A 62 0.59 -2.78 -14.19
CA VAL A 62 -0.11 -1.61 -13.62
C VAL A 62 -0.61 -0.67 -14.73
N ASN A 63 0.18 -0.41 -15.77
CA ASN A 63 -0.26 0.41 -16.90
C ASN A 63 -1.44 -0.25 -17.65
N ASN A 64 -1.43 -1.57 -17.80
CA ASN A 64 -2.53 -2.31 -18.40
C ASN A 64 -3.80 -2.17 -17.54
N MET A 65 -3.69 -2.31 -16.21
CA MET A 65 -4.83 -2.11 -15.31
C MET A 65 -5.45 -0.70 -15.42
N LEU A 66 -4.61 0.34 -15.52
CA LEU A 66 -5.06 1.72 -15.69
C LEU A 66 -5.70 1.97 -17.08
N GLY A 67 -5.16 1.32 -18.11
CA GLY A 67 -5.62 1.43 -19.48
C GLY A 67 -6.86 0.59 -19.80
N TRP A 68 -7.08 -0.51 -19.06
CA TRP A 68 -8.07 -1.53 -19.37
C TRP A 68 -9.51 -0.99 -19.40
N ARG A 69 -10.27 -1.42 -20.40
CA ARG A 69 -11.70 -1.15 -20.58
C ARG A 69 -12.41 -2.44 -20.90
N LEU A 70 -13.66 -2.60 -20.47
CA LEU A 70 -14.47 -3.75 -20.92
C LEU A 70 -14.67 -3.73 -22.44
N ALA A 71 -14.65 -2.55 -23.06
CA ALA A 71 -14.72 -2.39 -24.51
C ALA A 71 -13.55 -3.05 -25.28
N ASP A 72 -12.41 -3.28 -24.62
CA ASP A 72 -11.24 -3.93 -25.23
C ASP A 72 -11.37 -5.47 -25.24
N GLU A 73 -12.30 -6.03 -24.45
CA GLU A 73 -12.54 -7.46 -24.36
C GLU A 73 -13.52 -7.93 -25.44
N GLU A 74 -13.41 -9.20 -25.84
CA GLU A 74 -14.39 -9.84 -26.73
C GLU A 74 -15.76 -9.98 -26.05
N ILE A 75 -16.83 -9.95 -26.85
CA ILE A 75 -18.18 -10.18 -26.35
C ILE A 75 -18.43 -11.69 -26.34
N THR A 76 -18.68 -12.24 -25.15
CA THR A 76 -18.94 -13.66 -24.94
C THR A 76 -20.45 -13.94 -24.85
N GLU A 77 -20.84 -15.22 -24.87
CA GLU A 77 -22.26 -15.63 -24.81
C GLU A 77 -22.91 -15.31 -23.45
N ASP A 78 -22.11 -15.27 -22.38
CA ASP A 78 -22.52 -14.97 -21.01
C ASP A 78 -22.69 -13.47 -20.71
N CYS A 79 -22.31 -12.57 -21.63
CA CYS A 79 -22.58 -11.14 -21.47
C CYS A 79 -24.09 -10.87 -21.44
N SER A 80 -24.52 -10.14 -20.41
CA SER A 80 -25.87 -9.55 -20.31
C SER A 80 -26.15 -8.56 -21.43
N ASP A 81 -27.42 -8.22 -21.66
CA ASP A 81 -27.81 -7.26 -22.70
C ASP A 81 -27.14 -5.88 -22.49
N GLU A 82 -26.99 -5.44 -21.25
CA GLU A 82 -26.30 -4.19 -20.89
C GLU A 82 -24.80 -4.25 -21.18
N GLU A 83 -24.14 -5.36 -20.88
CA GLU A 83 -22.71 -5.56 -21.18
C GLU A 83 -22.40 -5.65 -22.68
N ARG A 84 -23.41 -5.84 -23.52
CA ARG A 84 -23.28 -5.80 -24.98
C ARG A 84 -23.35 -4.37 -25.53
N GLU A 85 -23.86 -3.41 -24.76
CA GLU A 85 -23.93 -2.02 -25.19
C GLU A 85 -22.54 -1.36 -25.15
N LEU A 86 -22.13 -0.78 -26.28
CA LEU A 86 -20.81 -0.15 -26.41
C LEU A 86 -20.59 0.96 -25.36
N ALA A 87 -21.59 1.81 -25.12
CA ALA A 87 -21.50 2.91 -24.15
C ALA A 87 -21.27 2.39 -22.72
N TYR A 88 -21.92 1.28 -22.34
CA TYR A 88 -21.69 0.64 -21.05
C TYR A 88 -20.26 0.09 -20.97
N ARG A 89 -19.83 -0.70 -21.97
CA ARG A 89 -18.47 -1.27 -22.01
C ARG A 89 -17.36 -0.21 -21.97
N GLU A 90 -17.59 0.92 -22.64
CA GLU A 90 -16.70 2.09 -22.61
C GLU A 90 -16.72 2.83 -21.29
N SER A 91 -17.72 2.63 -20.43
CA SER A 91 -17.80 3.22 -19.09
C SER A 91 -17.13 2.33 -18.03
N VAL A 92 -17.09 1.02 -18.23
CA VAL A 92 -16.52 0.07 -17.28
C VAL A 92 -14.99 0.15 -17.30
N ARG A 93 -14.42 0.29 -16.11
CA ARG A 93 -12.98 0.36 -15.84
C ARG A 93 -12.57 -0.77 -14.92
N CYS A 94 -11.28 -1.07 -14.88
CA CYS A 94 -10.74 -2.01 -13.90
C CYS A 94 -10.95 -1.45 -12.49
N LYS A 95 -11.49 -2.26 -11.56
CA LYS A 95 -11.55 -1.90 -10.14
C LYS A 95 -10.23 -2.21 -9.45
N LEU A 96 -9.56 -1.19 -8.94
CA LEU A 96 -8.23 -1.26 -8.38
C LEU A 96 -8.27 -1.36 -6.85
N PHE A 97 -7.87 -2.52 -6.34
CA PHE A 97 -7.68 -2.77 -4.93
C PHE A 97 -6.21 -2.56 -4.56
N LEU A 98 -5.95 -1.56 -3.71
CA LEU A 98 -4.61 -1.27 -3.21
C LEU A 98 -4.47 -1.78 -1.76
N GLY A 99 -3.61 -2.78 -1.58
CA GLY A 99 -3.24 -3.33 -0.28
C GLY A 99 -1.86 -2.87 0.17
N PHE A 100 -1.71 -2.46 1.43
CA PHE A 100 -0.40 -2.14 2.01
C PHE A 100 -0.35 -2.45 3.51
N THR A 101 0.88 -2.67 4.00
CA THR A 101 1.16 -2.91 5.41
C THR A 101 1.43 -1.60 6.16
N SER A 102 1.24 -1.60 7.48
CA SER A 102 1.43 -0.41 8.34
C SER A 102 2.78 0.29 8.17
N ASN A 103 3.87 -0.48 8.06
CA ASN A 103 5.22 0.06 7.92
C ASN A 103 5.43 0.94 6.67
N LEU A 104 4.63 0.73 5.60
CA LEU A 104 4.67 1.60 4.43
C LEU A 104 4.10 2.99 4.74
N VAL A 105 3.07 3.07 5.59
CA VAL A 105 2.54 4.34 6.10
C VAL A 105 3.50 4.97 7.11
N SER A 106 4.19 4.18 7.94
CA SER A 106 5.28 4.70 8.81
C SER A 106 6.40 5.32 7.98
N SER A 107 6.68 4.78 6.80
CA SER A 107 7.68 5.29 5.86
C SER A 107 7.21 6.52 5.06
N GLY A 108 8.06 6.98 4.13
CA GLY A 108 7.69 8.02 3.16
C GLY A 108 6.76 7.54 2.04
N VAL A 109 6.52 6.22 1.90
CA VAL A 109 5.58 5.67 0.90
C VAL A 109 4.14 6.13 1.17
N ARG A 110 3.82 6.56 2.41
CA ARG A 110 2.58 7.28 2.73
C ARG A 110 2.23 8.36 1.71
N ASP A 111 3.20 9.16 1.28
CA ASP A 111 2.93 10.30 0.38
C ASP A 111 2.58 9.84 -1.03
N THR A 112 3.17 8.71 -1.46
CA THR A 112 2.80 8.01 -2.70
C THR A 112 1.39 7.44 -2.61
N ILE A 113 1.03 6.79 -1.50
CA ILE A 113 -0.33 6.28 -1.27
C ILE A 113 -1.33 7.45 -1.30
N ARG A 114 -1.06 8.51 -0.54
CA ARG A 114 -1.88 9.72 -0.51
C ARG A 114 -2.06 10.32 -1.91
N TYR A 115 -1.02 10.35 -2.75
CA TYR A 115 -1.14 10.81 -4.14
C TYR A 115 -2.14 9.96 -4.93
N LEU A 116 -2.01 8.63 -4.90
CA LEU A 116 -2.90 7.73 -5.62
C LEU A 116 -4.36 7.89 -5.18
N VAL A 117 -4.58 8.03 -3.87
CA VAL A 117 -5.92 8.19 -3.29
C VAL A 117 -6.50 9.57 -3.62
N GLN A 118 -5.70 10.64 -3.51
CA GLN A 118 -6.12 12.01 -3.82
C GLN A 118 -6.61 12.17 -5.27
N HIS A 119 -5.96 11.48 -6.21
CA HIS A 119 -6.25 11.58 -7.63
C HIS A 119 -7.16 10.47 -8.16
N HIS A 120 -7.90 9.77 -7.28
CA HIS A 120 -8.82 8.68 -7.65
C HIS A 120 -8.16 7.63 -8.55
N MET A 121 -6.90 7.28 -8.30
CA MET A 121 -6.16 6.27 -9.06
C MET A 121 -6.37 4.86 -8.52
N VAL A 122 -7.17 4.71 -7.46
CA VAL A 122 -7.51 3.45 -6.78
C VAL A 122 -8.95 3.51 -6.29
N ASP A 123 -9.62 2.37 -6.23
CA ASP A 123 -11.05 2.28 -5.90
C ASP A 123 -11.30 1.74 -4.49
N VAL A 124 -10.41 0.89 -3.98
CA VAL A 124 -10.55 0.26 -2.67
C VAL A 124 -9.21 0.14 -1.97
N LEU A 125 -9.17 0.43 -0.68
CA LEU A 125 -7.97 0.32 0.15
C LEU A 125 -8.12 -0.78 1.19
N VAL A 126 -7.06 -1.56 1.40
CA VAL A 126 -6.97 -2.55 2.48
C VAL A 126 -5.65 -2.39 3.23
N THR A 127 -5.71 -2.20 4.54
CA THR A 127 -4.52 -2.05 5.38
C THR A 127 -4.75 -2.59 6.80
N THR A 128 -3.69 -2.65 7.60
CA THR A 128 -3.73 -2.98 9.03
C THR A 128 -3.92 -1.72 9.90
N ALA A 129 -4.21 -1.89 11.20
CA ALA A 129 -4.50 -0.79 12.13
C ALA A 129 -3.37 0.25 12.16
N GLY A 130 -2.11 -0.20 12.19
CA GLY A 130 -0.94 0.67 12.09
C GLY A 130 -0.93 1.59 10.85
N GLY A 131 -1.47 1.12 9.72
CA GLY A 131 -1.58 1.93 8.51
C GLY A 131 -2.64 3.02 8.62
N ILE A 132 -3.65 2.84 9.47
CA ILE A 132 -4.66 3.85 9.76
C ILE A 132 -4.10 4.87 10.76
N GLU A 133 -3.63 4.40 11.92
CA GLU A 133 -3.25 5.29 13.01
C GLU A 133 -2.01 6.12 12.70
N GLU A 134 -1.01 5.57 12.00
CA GLU A 134 0.20 6.34 11.68
C GLU A 134 -0.05 7.44 10.65
N ASP A 135 -1.05 7.31 9.78
CA ASP A 135 -1.45 8.39 8.88
C ASP A 135 -2.06 9.57 9.65
N LEU A 136 -2.89 9.27 10.64
CA LEU A 136 -3.52 10.27 11.51
C LEU A 136 -2.48 10.92 12.43
N ILE A 137 -1.66 10.11 13.09
CA ILE A 137 -0.58 10.56 13.98
C ILE A 137 0.38 11.50 13.25
N LYS A 138 0.74 11.19 11.99
CA LYS A 138 1.62 12.05 11.19
C LYS A 138 1.04 13.43 10.86
N CYS A 139 -0.27 13.61 10.99
CA CYS A 139 -0.89 14.94 10.90
C CYS A 139 -0.72 15.76 12.19
N LEU A 140 -0.43 15.09 13.32
CA LEU A 140 -0.30 15.69 14.64
C LEU A 140 1.17 15.91 15.04
N ALA A 141 2.05 14.95 14.69
CA ALA A 141 3.46 14.98 15.02
C ALA A 141 4.30 14.11 14.05
N PRO A 142 5.56 14.49 13.78
CA PRO A 142 6.40 13.79 12.81
C PRO A 142 6.97 12.46 13.33
N THR A 143 7.33 11.59 12.38
CA THR A 143 8.18 10.41 12.57
C THR A 143 9.61 10.73 12.12
N TYR A 144 10.62 10.23 12.83
CA TYR A 144 12.03 10.56 12.57
C TYR A 144 12.82 9.36 12.06
N LYS A 145 13.91 9.63 11.33
CA LYS A 145 14.89 8.60 10.94
C LYS A 145 15.75 8.23 12.15
N GLY A 146 15.92 6.93 12.38
CA GLY A 146 16.83 6.32 13.34
C GLY A 146 17.64 5.21 12.67
N ASP A 147 17.89 4.13 13.42
CA ASP A 147 18.67 2.98 12.97
C ASP A 147 18.11 1.66 13.55
N PHE A 148 18.21 0.57 12.79
CA PHE A 148 17.74 -0.77 13.21
C PHE A 148 18.46 -1.27 14.47
N SER A 149 19.72 -0.89 14.65
CA SER A 149 20.60 -1.36 15.73
C SER A 149 20.40 -0.64 17.06
N LEU A 150 19.54 0.39 17.13
CA LEU A 150 19.32 1.15 18.36
C LEU A 150 18.79 0.26 19.50
N PRO A 151 19.46 0.21 20.66
CA PRO A 151 19.08 -0.67 21.76
C PRO A 151 17.70 -0.33 22.35
N GLY A 152 16.80 -1.32 22.39
CA GLY A 152 15.42 -1.13 22.85
C GLY A 152 15.31 -0.59 24.27
N ALA A 153 16.18 -1.04 25.20
CA ALA A 153 16.18 -0.55 26.58
C ALA A 153 16.46 0.97 26.67
N GLN A 154 17.41 1.47 25.88
CA GLN A 154 17.72 2.90 25.84
C GLN A 154 16.59 3.71 25.22
N LEU A 155 15.98 3.22 24.14
CA LEU A 155 14.84 3.86 23.52
C LEU A 155 13.65 3.94 24.47
N ARG A 156 13.34 2.85 25.19
CA ARG A 156 12.27 2.84 26.18
C ARG A 156 12.51 3.83 27.31
N SER A 157 13.74 3.94 27.82
CA SER A 157 14.08 4.93 28.86
C SER A 157 13.89 6.38 28.42
N LYS A 158 13.85 6.64 27.11
CA LYS A 158 13.65 7.95 26.50
C LYS A 158 12.24 8.16 25.93
N GLY A 159 11.33 7.19 26.10
CA GLY A 159 9.99 7.26 25.51
C GLY A 159 10.00 7.28 23.97
N LEU A 160 10.91 6.52 23.35
CA LEU A 160 10.99 6.40 21.89
C LEU A 160 10.57 5.01 21.44
N ASN A 161 9.62 4.95 20.51
CA ASN A 161 9.16 3.71 19.87
C ASN A 161 9.91 3.53 18.54
N ARG A 162 10.38 2.31 18.24
CA ARG A 162 11.15 2.01 17.02
C ARG A 162 10.35 1.20 16.02
N ILE A 163 10.35 1.64 14.76
CA ILE A 163 9.74 0.94 13.62
C ILE A 163 10.85 0.75 12.58
N GLY A 164 11.53 -0.41 12.61
CA GLY A 164 12.71 -0.62 11.76
C GLY A 164 13.82 0.39 12.06
N ASN A 165 14.14 1.26 11.10
CA ASN A 165 15.03 2.41 11.23
C ASN A 165 14.29 3.76 11.41
N LEU A 166 13.06 3.74 11.88
CA LEU A 166 12.27 4.92 12.19
C LEU A 166 12.01 5.02 13.70
N LEU A 167 11.80 6.24 14.18
CA LEU A 167 11.52 6.56 15.57
C LEU A 167 10.26 7.40 15.69
N VAL A 168 9.37 6.98 16.57
CA VAL A 168 8.12 7.67 16.92
C VAL A 168 8.17 8.02 18.41
N PRO A 169 8.28 9.31 18.78
CA PRO A 169 8.20 9.74 20.17
C PRO A 169 6.86 9.36 20.80
N ASN A 170 6.87 9.00 22.10
CA ASN A 170 5.63 8.64 22.79
C ASN A 170 4.61 9.77 22.85
N ASP A 171 5.08 11.03 22.88
CA ASP A 171 4.27 12.25 22.77
C ASP A 171 3.34 12.25 21.54
N ASN A 172 3.75 11.60 20.45
CA ASN A 172 2.89 11.45 19.27
C ASN A 172 1.60 10.67 19.60
N TYR A 173 1.70 9.64 20.44
CA TYR A 173 0.54 8.84 20.86
C TYR A 173 -0.30 9.57 21.90
N CYS A 174 0.30 10.37 22.79
CA CYS A 174 -0.44 11.24 23.71
C CYS A 174 -1.29 12.28 22.94
N LYS A 175 -0.70 12.93 21.93
CA LYS A 175 -1.45 13.84 21.05
C LYS A 175 -2.57 13.14 20.27
N PHE A 176 -2.35 11.89 19.91
CA PHE A 176 -3.35 11.08 19.24
C PHE A 176 -4.51 10.72 20.16
N GLU A 177 -4.22 10.39 21.43
CA GLU A 177 -5.22 10.20 22.48
C GLU A 177 -6.10 11.44 22.64
N ASP A 178 -5.48 12.60 22.85
CA ASP A 178 -6.17 13.89 23.02
C ASP A 178 -7.10 14.20 21.83
N TRP A 179 -6.68 13.81 20.62
CA TRP A 179 -7.46 14.02 19.40
C TRP A 179 -8.60 13.00 19.25
N ILE A 180 -8.37 11.72 19.56
CA ILE A 180 -9.31 10.64 19.23
C ILE A 180 -10.40 10.42 20.28
N ILE A 181 -10.10 10.65 21.56
CA ILE A 181 -11.05 10.39 22.65
C ILE A 181 -12.36 11.18 22.48
N PRO A 182 -12.35 12.50 22.19
CA PRO A 182 -13.60 13.23 21.95
C PRO A 182 -14.41 12.71 20.75
N ILE A 183 -13.73 12.15 19.75
CA ILE A 183 -14.38 11.55 18.57
C ILE A 183 -15.08 10.25 18.98
N PHE A 184 -14.43 9.41 19.78
CA PHE A 184 -15.04 8.19 20.31
C PHE A 184 -16.26 8.46 21.20
N ASP A 185 -16.22 9.50 22.04
CA ASP A 185 -17.38 9.90 22.84
C ASP A 185 -18.59 10.26 21.95
N GLN A 186 -18.33 11.05 20.90
CA GLN A 186 -19.37 11.43 19.93
C GLN A 186 -19.88 10.21 19.13
N MET A 187 -19.00 9.31 18.72
CA MET A 187 -19.37 8.07 18.04
C MET A 187 -20.21 7.13 18.92
N LEU A 188 -19.89 7.04 20.22
CA LEU A 188 -20.67 6.26 21.18
C LEU A 188 -22.06 6.86 21.36
N LYS A 189 -22.16 8.18 21.44
CA LYS A 189 -23.44 8.89 21.48
C LYS A 189 -24.29 8.59 20.23
N GLU A 190 -23.71 8.72 19.04
CA GLU A 190 -24.38 8.38 17.76
C GLU A 190 -24.83 6.91 17.72
N GLN A 191 -24.01 5.99 18.24
CA GLN A 191 -24.38 4.58 18.31
C GLN A 191 -25.60 4.34 19.21
N ILE A 192 -25.69 5.02 20.37
CA ILE A 192 -26.77 4.84 21.34
C ILE A 192 -28.04 5.58 20.92
N GLU A 193 -27.91 6.85 20.52
CA GLU A 193 -29.06 7.73 20.25
C GLU A 193 -29.64 7.51 18.85
N GLU A 194 -28.81 7.21 17.85
CA GLU A 194 -29.23 7.04 16.45
C GLU A 194 -29.29 5.57 16.02
N ASN A 195 -28.99 4.62 16.93
CA ASN A 195 -28.90 3.19 16.65
C ASN A 195 -27.93 2.87 15.48
N PHE A 196 -26.85 3.65 15.37
CA PHE A 196 -25.88 3.54 14.29
C PHE A 196 -24.88 2.41 14.52
N THR A 197 -24.79 1.44 13.59
CA THR A 197 -23.77 0.37 13.66
C THR A 197 -22.46 0.79 13.00
N TRP A 198 -21.43 0.98 13.82
CA TRP A 198 -20.06 1.20 13.37
C TRP A 198 -19.43 -0.08 12.81
N THR A 199 -18.72 0.09 11.69
CA THR A 199 -17.82 -0.92 11.11
C THR A 199 -16.44 -0.29 10.97
N PRO A 200 -15.36 -1.08 10.79
CA PRO A 200 -14.04 -0.51 10.59
C PRO A 200 -13.99 0.54 9.48
N SER A 201 -14.62 0.27 8.32
CA SER A 201 -14.63 1.21 7.20
C SER A 201 -15.38 2.51 7.50
N LYS A 202 -16.53 2.45 8.19
CA LYS A 202 -17.29 3.65 8.60
C LYS A 202 -16.51 4.49 9.61
N LEU A 203 -15.87 3.84 10.58
CA LEU A 203 -15.02 4.50 11.57
C LEU A 203 -13.83 5.16 10.88
N ILE A 204 -13.13 4.47 9.98
CA ILE A 204 -11.99 5.02 9.25
C ILE A 204 -12.41 6.22 8.40
N ALA A 205 -13.55 6.16 7.71
CA ALA A 205 -14.09 7.29 6.97
C ALA A 205 -14.41 8.48 7.89
N ARG A 206 -14.97 8.21 9.08
CA ARG A 206 -15.18 9.23 10.12
C ARG A 206 -13.87 9.88 10.56
N LEU A 207 -12.81 9.11 10.83
CA LEU A 207 -11.51 9.64 11.22
C LEU A 207 -10.86 10.46 10.08
N GLY A 208 -10.99 10.02 8.83
CA GLY A 208 -10.55 10.79 7.66
C GLY A 208 -11.27 12.13 7.52
N LYS A 209 -12.56 12.18 7.86
CA LYS A 209 -13.32 13.43 7.94
C LYS A 209 -12.81 14.34 9.06
N GLU A 210 -12.63 13.81 10.27
CA GLU A 210 -12.28 14.58 11.47
C GLU A 210 -10.83 15.11 11.43
N ILE A 211 -9.89 14.37 10.82
CA ILE A 211 -8.50 14.83 10.76
C ILE A 211 -8.34 16.07 9.87
N ASN A 212 -9.23 16.22 8.88
CA ASN A 212 -9.37 17.38 8.01
C ASN A 212 -8.03 17.98 7.52
N ASN A 213 -7.11 17.11 7.08
CA ASN A 213 -5.75 17.49 6.72
C ASN A 213 -5.36 16.87 5.39
N GLU A 214 -5.04 17.71 4.39
CA GLU A 214 -4.69 17.27 3.04
C GLU A 214 -3.41 16.41 2.94
N SER A 215 -2.60 16.35 4.00
CA SER A 215 -1.46 15.42 4.04
C SER A 215 -1.87 13.97 4.34
N SER A 216 -3.09 13.74 4.86
CA SER A 216 -3.62 12.41 5.19
C SER A 216 -4.20 11.72 3.96
N TYR A 217 -3.82 10.44 3.74
CA TYR A 217 -4.49 9.66 2.70
C TYR A 217 -5.92 9.28 3.12
N LEU A 218 -6.21 9.18 4.41
CA LEU A 218 -7.54 8.91 4.94
C LEU A 218 -8.50 10.07 4.73
N TYR A 219 -8.01 11.31 4.84
CA TYR A 219 -8.78 12.50 4.46
C TYR A 219 -9.19 12.44 2.99
N TRP A 220 -8.25 12.12 2.10
CA TRP A 220 -8.56 11.98 0.69
C TRP A 220 -9.48 10.80 0.40
N ALA A 221 -9.29 9.66 1.08
CA ALA A 221 -10.18 8.52 0.94
C ALA A 221 -11.63 8.89 1.30
N TYR A 222 -11.84 9.64 2.39
CA TYR A 222 -13.14 10.18 2.75
C TYR A 222 -13.70 11.16 1.71
N LYS A 223 -12.89 12.13 1.25
CA LYS A 223 -13.31 13.12 0.24
C LYS A 223 -13.69 12.50 -1.11
N ASN A 224 -13.05 11.40 -1.44
CA ASN A 224 -13.13 10.73 -2.73
C ASN A 224 -14.07 9.52 -2.72
N ASP A 225 -14.72 9.24 -1.59
CA ASP A 225 -15.60 8.09 -1.36
C ASP A 225 -14.92 6.73 -1.65
N ILE A 226 -13.63 6.64 -1.29
CA ILE A 226 -12.83 5.40 -1.43
C ILE A 226 -12.91 4.63 -0.10
N PRO A 227 -13.54 3.44 -0.07
CA PRO A 227 -13.64 2.66 1.16
C PRO A 227 -12.28 2.10 1.59
N VAL A 228 -11.99 2.21 2.89
CA VAL A 228 -10.81 1.63 3.53
C VAL A 228 -11.23 0.49 4.45
N PHE A 229 -10.73 -0.72 4.19
CA PHE A 229 -11.00 -1.89 5.01
C PHE A 229 -9.81 -2.23 5.91
N CYS A 230 -10.11 -2.50 7.18
CA CYS A 230 -9.15 -2.98 8.16
C CYS A 230 -9.86 -3.96 9.12
N PRO A 231 -9.84 -5.28 8.84
CA PRO A 231 -10.51 -6.25 9.71
C PRO A 231 -9.91 -6.30 11.12
N GLY A 232 -8.60 -6.14 11.24
CA GLY A 232 -7.86 -6.09 12.51
C GLY A 232 -7.69 -4.68 13.07
N LEU A 233 -8.72 -3.84 13.01
CA LEU A 233 -8.62 -2.42 13.41
C LEU A 233 -8.22 -2.21 14.88
N THR A 234 -8.48 -3.19 15.74
CA THR A 234 -8.14 -3.14 17.18
C THR A 234 -6.70 -3.55 17.49
N ASP A 235 -5.91 -4.00 16.51
CA ASP A 235 -4.53 -4.47 16.70
C ASP A 235 -3.52 -3.32 16.56
N GLY A 236 -3.62 -2.32 17.45
CA GLY A 236 -2.79 -1.11 17.40
C GLY A 236 -3.09 -0.10 18.50
N SER A 237 -2.49 1.08 18.40
CA SER A 237 -2.78 2.22 19.28
C SER A 237 -4.26 2.60 19.26
N LEU A 238 -4.92 2.52 18.10
CA LEU A 238 -6.37 2.70 17.96
C LEU A 238 -7.16 1.78 18.91
N GLY A 239 -6.82 0.49 18.94
CA GLY A 239 -7.48 -0.47 19.83
C GLY A 239 -7.17 -0.21 21.31
N GLY A 240 -5.93 0.18 21.63
CA GLY A 240 -5.55 0.58 22.98
C GLY A 240 -6.40 1.74 23.51
N HIS A 241 -6.55 2.81 22.73
CA HIS A 241 -7.37 3.95 23.11
C HIS A 241 -8.87 3.63 23.16
N ALA A 242 -9.37 2.80 22.23
CA ALA A 242 -10.76 2.35 22.29
C ALA A 242 -11.05 1.57 23.59
N ILE A 243 -10.13 0.71 24.04
CA ILE A 243 -10.28 0.03 25.33
C ILE A 243 -10.30 1.05 26.48
N LEU A 244 -9.38 2.01 26.48
CA LEU A 244 -9.29 3.03 27.53
C LEU A 244 -10.53 3.92 27.60
N SER A 245 -11.14 4.28 26.46
CA SER A 245 -12.37 5.08 26.44
C SER A 245 -13.57 4.39 27.09
N PHE A 246 -13.59 3.05 27.15
CA PHE A 246 -14.67 2.28 27.78
C PHE A 246 -14.43 1.98 29.27
N LEU A 247 -13.23 2.27 29.79
CA LEU A 247 -12.94 2.11 31.21
C LEU A 247 -13.34 3.38 31.97
N PRO A 248 -13.77 3.27 33.25
CA PRO A 248 -13.87 4.42 34.13
C PRO A 248 -12.51 5.13 34.09
N GLN A 249 -12.47 6.45 34.01
CA GLN A 249 -11.24 7.24 33.91
C GLN A 249 -10.77 7.69 35.32
N PRO A 250 -9.91 6.93 36.05
CA PRO A 250 -9.36 7.40 37.32
C PRO A 250 -8.20 8.39 37.17
N TRP A 251 -7.75 8.71 35.95
CA TRP A 251 -6.53 9.50 35.73
C TRP A 251 -6.72 10.52 34.61
N SER A 252 -6.93 11.78 34.99
CA SER A 252 -6.64 12.92 34.12
C SER A 252 -5.13 13.21 34.18
N ASN A 253 -4.50 13.24 33.01
CA ASN A 253 -3.13 13.65 32.70
C ASN A 253 -2.12 12.51 32.51
N CYS A 254 -1.70 12.30 31.26
CA CYS A 254 -0.33 11.91 30.92
C CYS A 254 0.66 13.02 31.35
#